data_AF-I9WF98-F1
#
_entry.id   AF-I9WF98-F1
#
_cell.length_a   1.000
_cell.length_b   1.000
_cell.length_c   1.000
_cell.angle_alpha   90.00
_cell.angle_beta   90.00
_cell.angle_gamma   90.00
#
_symmetry.space_group_name_H-M   'P 1'
#
loop_
_entity.id
_entity.type
_entity.pdbx_description
1 polymer ?
#
loop_
_entity_poly.entity_id
_entity_poly.type
_entity_poly.pdbx_seq_one_letter_code
_entity_poly.pdbx_strand_id
1 'polypeptide(L)' 'MNDNRLLAVLALLVTAPAMIWALRDYRAGRARLMLGSRRSLRQVERADNPRKFWGYTAFNLIASGVVIVFAVLLFFKPPE' A
#
# COMPACT_ATOMS: atom_id res chain seq x y z
N MET A 1 -22.78 -7.96 -10.07
CA MET A 1 -21.54 -7.19 -10.25
C MET A 1 -20.61 -8.08 -11.06
N ASN A 2 -20.04 -7.60 -12.18
CA ASN A 2 -19.07 -8.37 -12.98
C ASN A 2 -17.87 -8.74 -12.08
N ASP A 3 -17.32 -9.96 -12.22
CA ASP A 3 -16.15 -10.47 -11.49
C ASP A 3 -14.99 -9.47 -11.48
N ASN A 4 -14.74 -8.77 -12.59
CA ASN A 4 -13.70 -7.74 -12.67
C ASN A 4 -13.95 -6.58 -11.70
N ARG A 5 -15.20 -6.13 -11.57
CA ARG A 5 -15.59 -5.07 -10.63
C ARG A 5 -15.53 -5.56 -9.19
N LEU A 6 -15.89 -6.82 -8.94
CA LEU A 6 -15.76 -7.44 -7.63
C LEU A 6 -14.29 -7.50 -7.19
N LEU A 7 -13.41 -7.99 -8.06
CA LEU A 7 -11.96 -8.04 -7.82
C LEU A 7 -11.37 -6.64 -7.57
N ALA A 8 -11.80 -5.64 -8.34
CA ALA A 8 -11.39 -4.25 -8.13
C ALA A 8 -11.79 -3.73 -6.73
N VAL A 9 -13.04 -3.95 -6.31
CA VAL A 9 -13.52 -3.53 -4.98
C VAL A 9 -12.77 -4.27 -3.87
N LEU A 10 -12.54 -5.57 -4.01
CA LEU A 10 -11.77 -6.36 -3.05
C LEU A 10 -10.32 -5.87 -2.93
N ALA A 11 -9.67 -5.59 -4.06
CA ALA A 11 -8.31 -5.03 -4.07
C ALA A 11 -8.24 -3.69 -3.32
N LEU A 12 -9.23 -2.81 -3.53
CA LEU A 12 -9.33 -1.53 -2.82
C LEU A 12 -9.59 -1.72 -1.33
N LEU A 13 -10.48 -2.64 -0.95
CA LEU A 13 -10.79 -2.93 0.46
C LEU A 13 -9.58 -3.43 1.24
N VAL A 14 -8.69 -4.21 0.61
CA VAL A 14 -7.45 -4.68 1.24
C VAL A 14 -6.39 -3.57 1.28
N THR A 15 -6.30 -2.75 0.23
CA THR A 15 -5.24 -1.73 0.09
C THR A 15 -5.51 -0.48 0.91
N ALA A 16 -6.77 -0.04 1.01
CA ALA A 16 -7.16 1.16 1.74
C ALA A 16 -6.69 1.18 3.21
N PRO A 17 -6.92 0.16 4.05
CA PRO A 17 -6.45 0.17 5.43
C PRO A 17 -4.92 0.18 5.53
N ALA A 18 -4.23 -0.52 4.63
CA ALA A 18 -2.77 -0.46 4.55
C ALA A 18 -2.31 0.98 4.28
N MET A 19 -2.88 1.65 3.27
CA MET A 19 -2.54 3.03 2.92
C MET A 19 -2.79 4.01 4.08
N ILE A 20 -3.90 3.84 4.81
CA ILE A 20 -4.19 4.63 6.01
C ILE A 20 -3.10 4.45 7.07
N TRP A 21 -2.65 3.21 7.31
CA TRP A 21 -1.56 2.95 8.25
C TRP A 21 -0.23 3.53 7.78
N ALA A 22 0.14 3.39 6.49
CA ALA A 22 1.33 4.04 5.94
C ALA A 22 1.31 5.55 6.14
N LEU A 23 0.15 6.19 5.91
CA LEU A 23 0.02 7.63 6.06
C LEU A 23 0.14 8.07 7.52
N ARG A 24 -0.42 7.30 8.46
CA ARG A 24 -0.27 7.53 9.91
C ARG A 24 1.18 7.37 10.34
N ASP A 25 1.85 6.31 9.90
CA ASP A 25 3.26 6.07 10.20
C ASP A 25 4.12 7.22 9.67
N TYR A 26 3.91 7.62 8.40
CA TYR A 26 4.63 8.74 7.80
C TYR A 26 4.50 10.04 8.59
N ARG A 27 3.27 10.38 9.03
CA ARG A 27 3.01 11.55 9.90
C ARG A 27 3.69 11.45 11.25
N ALA A 28 3.82 10.24 11.80
CA ALA A 28 4.54 9.98 13.03
C ALA A 28 6.07 9.90 12.84
N GLY A 29 6.60 10.16 11.64
CA GLY A 29 8.02 10.04 11.33
C GLY A 29 8.51 8.59 11.32
N ARG A 30 7.62 7.62 11.13
CA ARG A 30 7.88 6.19 11.12
C ARG A 30 7.57 5.60 9.74
N ALA A 31 8.25 4.53 9.38
CA ALA A 31 7.91 3.75 8.20
C ALA A 31 8.03 2.26 8.50
N ARG A 32 7.00 1.50 8.16
CA ARG A 32 6.97 0.04 8.24
C ARG A 32 6.82 -0.51 6.83
N LEU A 33 7.65 -1.49 6.46
CA LEU A 33 7.51 -2.15 5.17
C LEU A 33 6.26 -3.05 5.17
N MET A 34 5.31 -2.78 4.29
CA MET A 34 4.05 -3.54 4.21
C MET A 34 4.24 -5.00 3.78
N LEU A 35 5.31 -5.31 3.05
CA LEU A 35 5.60 -6.63 2.49
C LEU A 35 6.72 -7.37 3.23
N GLY A 36 6.90 -7.11 4.54
CA GLY A 36 7.90 -7.79 5.37
C GLY A 36 7.41 -9.11 5.98
N SER A 37 8.35 -10.03 6.27
CA SER A 37 8.00 -11.27 6.97
C SER A 37 7.46 -10.99 8.38
N ARG A 38 6.54 -11.83 8.87
CA ARG A 38 5.91 -11.75 10.21
C ARG A 38 6.91 -11.67 11.37
N ARG A 39 8.19 -12.00 11.15
CA ARG A 39 9.22 -12.11 12.20
C ARG A 39 9.91 -10.79 12.53
N SER A 40 9.83 -9.78 11.67
CA SER A 40 10.25 -8.42 12.02
C SER A 40 9.48 -7.41 11.18
N LEU A 41 8.42 -6.85 11.74
CA LEU A 41 7.94 -5.54 11.28
C LEU A 41 9.08 -4.55 11.56
N ARG A 42 10.00 -4.41 10.60
CA ARG A 42 11.11 -3.45 10.69
C ARG A 42 10.50 -2.07 10.60
N GLN A 43 10.15 -1.54 11.75
CA GLN A 43 9.84 -0.13 11.90
C GLN A 43 11.16 0.64 11.82
N VAL A 44 11.17 1.67 11.00
CA VAL A 44 12.29 2.61 10.90
C VAL A 44 11.76 3.98 11.23
N GLU A 45 12.43 4.69 12.13
CA GLU A 45 12.15 6.10 12.39
C GLU A 45 13.02 6.97 11.48
N ARG A 46 12.45 8.09 11.02
CA ARG A 46 13.15 9.05 10.16
C ARG A 46 14.38 9.65 10.84
N ALA A 47 14.33 9.79 12.16
CA ALA A 47 15.43 10.30 12.98
C ALA A 47 16.61 9.31 13.01
N ASP A 48 16.34 8.01 13.13
CA ASP A 48 17.38 6.98 13.25
C ASP A 48 18.01 6.62 11.90
N ASN A 49 17.19 6.51 10.84
CA ASN A 49 17.69 6.14 9.53
C ASN A 49 16.84 6.76 8.39
N PRO A 50 17.16 7.99 7.97
CA PRO A 50 16.37 8.70 6.97
C PRO A 50 16.38 7.99 5.61
N ARG A 51 17.48 7.34 5.23
CA ARG A 51 17.58 6.60 3.95
C ARG A 51 16.60 5.43 3.91
N LYS A 52 16.57 4.60 4.96
CA LYS A 52 15.63 3.47 5.03
C LYS A 52 14.19 3.94 5.19
N PHE A 53 13.93 5.00 5.97
CA PHE A 53 12.60 5.59 6.11
C PHE A 53 12.00 5.98 4.75
N TRP A 54 12.78 6.71 3.93
CA TRP A 54 12.34 7.11 2.59
C TRP A 54 12.20 5.91 1.66
N GLY A 55 13.10 4.93 1.73
CA GLY A 55 12.97 3.68 0.97
C GLY A 55 11.67 2.93 1.26
N TYR A 56 11.31 2.78 2.53
CA TYR A 56 10.08 2.08 2.94
C TYR A 56 8.82 2.88 2.57
N THR A 57 8.88 4.20 2.73
CA THR A 57 7.77 5.10 2.35
C THR A 57 7.53 5.05 0.84
N ALA A 58 8.59 5.18 0.03
CA ALA A 58 8.51 5.13 -1.43
C ALA A 58 7.97 3.78 -1.90
N PHE A 59 8.46 2.67 -1.32
CA PHE A 59 7.98 1.34 -1.66
C PHE A 59 6.48 1.16 -1.36
N ASN A 60 6.02 1.57 -0.17
CA ASN A 60 4.60 1.48 0.18
C ASN A 60 3.72 2.33 -0.74
N LEU A 61 4.18 3.52 -1.15
CA LEU A 61 3.47 4.39 -2.09
C LEU A 61 3.39 3.76 -3.49
N ILE A 62 4.50 3.24 -4.01
CA ILE A 62 4.55 2.58 -5.32
C ILE A 62 3.64 1.36 -5.33
N ALA A 63 3.77 0.48 -4.32
CA ALA A 63 2.95 -0.72 -4.23
C ALA A 63 1.45 -0.39 -4.16
N SER A 64 1.06 0.58 -3.35
CA SER A 64 -0.34 1.03 -3.25
C SER A 64 -0.82 1.64 -4.57
N GLY A 65 0.01 2.47 -5.21
CA GLY A 65 -0.29 3.09 -6.50
C GLY A 65 -0.53 2.07 -7.61
N VAL A 66 0.32 1.03 -7.69
CA VAL A 66 0.14 -0.08 -8.63
C VAL A 66 -1.21 -0.77 -8.41
N VAL A 67 -1.54 -1.13 -7.16
CA VAL A 67 -2.81 -1.80 -6.88
C VAL A 67 -4.01 -0.91 -7.22
N ILE A 68 -3.96 0.38 -6.91
CA ILE A 68 -5.02 1.34 -7.24
C ILE A 68 -5.20 1.42 -8.77
N VAL A 69 -4.11 1.54 -9.53
CA VAL A 69 -4.16 1.60 -11.00
C VAL A 69 -4.82 0.33 -11.55
N PHE A 70 -4.40 -0.86 -11.11
CA PHE A 70 -5.00 -2.11 -11.56
C PHE A 70 -6.46 -2.24 -11.15
N ALA A 71 -6.83 -1.81 -9.94
CA ALA A 71 -8.23 -1.81 -9.50
C ALA A 71 -9.09 -0.90 -10.39
N VAL A 72 -8.60 0.29 -10.74
CA VAL A 72 -9.30 1.21 -11.66
C VAL A 72 -9.45 0.56 -13.05
N LEU A 73 -8.39 -0.01 -13.60
CA LEU A 73 -8.43 -0.69 -14.90
C LEU A 73 -9.42 -1.86 -14.90
N LEU A 74 -9.44 -2.68 -13.85
CA LEU A 74 -10.39 -3.79 -13.71
C LEU A 74 -11.84 -3.30 -13.56
N PHE A 75 -12.04 -2.21 -12.84
CA PHE A 75 -13.38 -1.66 -12.63
C PHE A 75 -14.02 -1.16 -13.94
N PHE A 76 -13.22 -0.50 -14.78
CA PHE A 76 -13.64 0.01 -16.08
C PHE A 76 -13.46 -0.98 -17.24
N LYS A 77 -12.83 -2.15 -17.01
CA LYS A 77 -12.72 -3.19 -18.04
C LYS A 77 -14.14 -3.58 -18.49
N PRO A 78 -14.47 -3.46 -19.79
CA PRO A 78 -15.78 -3.85 -20.29
C PRO A 78 -16.03 -5.35 -20.03
N PRO A 79 -17.27 -5.75 -19.70
CA PRO A 79 -17.63 -7.16 -19.69
C PRO A 79 -17.46 -7.72 -21.11
N GLU A 80 -16.87 -8.91 -21.20
CA GLU A 80 -16.88 -9.72 -22.42
C GLU A 80 -18.29 -10.29 -22.65
#